data_AF-A0A8R2JU90-F1
#
_entry.id   AF-A0A8R2JU90-F1
#
_cell.length_a   1.000
_cell.length_b   1.000
_cell.length_c   1.000
_cell.angle_alpha   90.00
_cell.angle_beta   90.00
_cell.angle_gamma   90.00
#
_symmetry.space_group_name_H-M   'P 1'
#
loop_
_entity.id
_entity.type
_entity.pdbx_description
1 polymer ?
#
loop_
_entity_poly.entity_id
_entity_poly.type
_entity_poly.pdbx_seq_one_letter_code
_entity_poly.pdbx_strand_id
1 'polypeptide(L)'
;MKGNITLLKPYDDNLTLDMNVSTWGSTGGWIPNHYILIRKKACSSLRNLYGNAWFTLLNAFNVPTDRCPIPVGTYITSGYELTKFEDMNLPKVSFYGKYKVVGRIKNVENKDVCCIVVETNFIRPWETLI
;
A
#
# COMPACT_ATOMS: atom_id res chain seq x y z
N MET A 1 0.48 -12.13 -5.74
CA MET A 1 1.04 -11.85 -4.40
C MET A 1 0.51 -12.88 -3.41
N LYS A 2 1.37 -13.49 -2.60
CA LYS A 2 0.97 -14.38 -1.50
C LYS A 2 1.56 -13.83 -0.20
N GLY A 3 0.92 -14.06 0.93
CA GLY A 3 1.44 -13.61 2.22
C GLY A 3 0.41 -13.61 3.33
N ASN A 4 0.82 -13.14 4.51
CA ASN A 4 -0.05 -12.93 5.65
C ASN A 4 0.18 -11.55 6.27
N ILE A 5 -0.86 -11.02 6.90
CA ILE A 5 -0.83 -9.76 7.62
C ILE A 5 -1.53 -9.99 8.96
N THR A 6 -0.87 -9.61 10.06
CA THR A 6 -1.46 -9.69 11.41
C THR A 6 -1.66 -8.29 11.95
N LEU A 7 -2.90 -8.00 12.38
CA LEU A 7 -3.26 -6.75 13.04
C LEU A 7 -3.44 -7.00 14.55
N LEU A 8 -2.56 -6.41 15.36
CA LEU A 8 -2.62 -6.47 16.83
C LEU A 8 -3.61 -5.45 17.42
N LYS A 9 -4.00 -4.44 16.62
CA LYS A 9 -4.99 -3.43 16.94
C LYS A 9 -5.90 -3.24 15.73
N PRO A 10 -7.17 -2.84 15.90
CA PRO A 10 -8.04 -2.57 14.77
C PRO A 10 -7.44 -1.47 13.91
N TYR A 11 -7.50 -1.63 12.60
CA TYR A 11 -7.09 -0.59 11.66
C TYR A 11 -8.28 0.33 11.39
N ASP A 12 -8.29 1.47 12.09
CA ASP A 12 -9.42 2.40 12.14
C ASP A 12 -9.03 3.82 11.69
N ASP A 13 -9.97 4.76 11.86
CA ASP A 13 -9.81 6.15 11.46
C ASP A 13 -9.22 7.06 12.55
N ASN A 14 -8.89 6.52 13.73
CA ASN A 14 -8.11 7.24 14.73
C ASN A 14 -6.61 7.28 14.39
N LEU A 15 -6.20 6.44 13.44
CA LEU A 15 -4.83 6.35 12.96
C LEU A 15 -4.55 7.36 11.84
N THR A 16 -3.27 7.67 11.66
CA THR A 16 -2.76 8.51 10.56
C THR A 16 -1.95 7.68 9.59
N LEU A 17 -2.23 7.80 8.30
CA LEU A 17 -1.45 7.23 7.20
C LEU A 17 -0.37 8.23 6.79
N ASP A 18 0.88 7.79 6.77
CA ASP A 18 2.05 8.57 6.36
C ASP A 18 2.84 7.74 5.34
N MET A 19 2.81 8.15 4.07
CA MET A 19 3.49 7.46 2.98
C MET A 19 4.51 8.38 2.33
N ASN A 20 5.71 7.85 2.12
CA ASN A 20 6.77 8.51 1.39
C ASN A 20 7.23 7.60 0.24
N VAL A 21 7.25 8.15 -0.96
CA VAL A 21 7.69 7.47 -2.18
C VAL A 21 9.00 8.08 -2.62
N SER A 22 10.00 7.23 -2.83
CA SER A 22 11.28 7.55 -3.43
C SER A 22 11.37 6.92 -4.82
N THR A 23 12.08 7.56 -5.73
CA THR A 23 12.37 7.04 -7.08
C THR A 23 13.86 6.80 -7.23
N TRP A 24 14.25 5.92 -8.16
CA TRP A 24 15.67 5.69 -8.44
C TRP A 24 16.20 6.66 -9.49
N GLY A 25 17.27 7.39 -9.15
CA GLY A 25 17.90 8.36 -10.04
C GLY A 25 18.76 7.70 -11.13
N SER A 26 18.89 8.39 -12.27
CA SER A 26 19.75 7.95 -13.39
C SER A 26 21.24 7.87 -13.02
N THR A 27 21.69 8.68 -12.05
CA THR A 27 23.06 8.68 -11.53
C THR A 27 23.32 7.60 -10.46
N GLY A 28 22.32 6.77 -10.17
CA GLY A 28 22.36 5.78 -9.09
C GLY A 28 22.00 6.40 -7.73
N GLY A 29 21.11 5.74 -7.01
CA GLY A 29 20.65 6.14 -5.67
C GLY A 29 19.15 6.44 -5.61
N TRP A 30 18.61 6.41 -4.40
CA TRP A 30 17.23 6.79 -4.11
C TRP A 30 17.10 8.31 -4.01
N ILE A 31 16.23 8.90 -4.82
CA ILE A 31 15.78 10.27 -4.70
C ILE A 31 14.57 10.26 -3.75
N PRO A 32 14.73 10.74 -2.49
CA PRO A 32 13.65 10.70 -1.51
C PRO A 32 12.55 11.70 -1.83
N ASN A 33 11.39 11.55 -1.17
CA ASN A 33 10.32 12.54 -1.18
C ASN A 33 9.75 12.87 -2.58
N HIS A 34 9.83 11.95 -3.53
CA HIS A 34 9.21 12.11 -4.85
C HIS A 34 7.69 12.30 -4.72
N TYR A 35 7.09 11.62 -3.75
CA TYR A 35 5.70 11.87 -3.34
C TYR A 35 5.54 11.63 -1.84
N ILE A 36 4.90 12.56 -1.14
CA ILE A 36 4.58 12.44 0.28
C ILE A 36 3.07 12.56 0.44
N LEU A 37 2.47 11.59 1.13
CA LEU A 37 1.05 11.57 1.43
C LEU A 37 0.83 11.33 2.93
N ILE A 38 0.39 12.38 3.61
CA ILE A 38 -0.04 12.31 5.00
C ILE A 38 -1.55 12.55 5.07
N ARG A 39 -2.28 11.59 5.61
CA ARG A 39 -3.74 11.63 5.74
C ARG A 39 -4.16 11.13 7.12
N LYS A 40 -4.98 11.93 7.82
CA LYS A 40 -5.75 11.46 8.97
C LYS A 40 -6.81 10.47 8.49
N LYS A 41 -7.44 9.72 9.40
CA LYS A 41 -8.42 8.68 9.05
C LYS A 41 -7.80 7.62 8.16
N ALA A 42 -6.81 6.90 8.70
CA ALA A 42 -5.96 6.01 7.92
C ALA A 42 -6.77 4.97 7.14
N CYS A 43 -7.74 4.30 7.78
CA CYS A 43 -8.51 3.24 7.13
C CYS A 43 -9.33 3.78 5.95
N SER A 44 -10.14 4.80 6.16
CA SER A 44 -10.95 5.41 5.10
C SER A 44 -10.08 6.02 3.99
N SER A 45 -8.93 6.60 4.34
CA SER A 45 -7.98 7.13 3.37
C SER A 45 -7.35 6.04 2.51
N LEU A 46 -6.94 4.92 3.12
CA LEU A 46 -6.37 3.79 2.39
C LEU A 46 -7.42 3.15 1.49
N ARG A 47 -8.66 2.97 1.97
CA ARG A 47 -9.79 2.53 1.15
C ARG A 47 -9.99 3.43 -0.06
N ASN A 48 -9.98 4.75 0.13
CA ASN A 48 -10.13 5.70 -0.98
C ASN A 48 -8.97 5.61 -1.98
N LEU A 49 -7.73 5.42 -1.53
CA LEU A 49 -6.58 5.24 -2.44
C LEU A 49 -6.66 3.94 -3.24
N TYR A 50 -7.10 2.86 -2.59
CA TYR A 50 -7.27 1.56 -3.25
C TYR A 50 -8.51 1.49 -4.15
N GLY A 51 -9.44 2.44 -4.06
CA GLY A 51 -10.60 2.50 -4.94
C GLY A 51 -11.38 1.18 -4.97
N ASN A 52 -11.66 0.65 -6.16
CA ASN A 52 -12.36 -0.63 -6.31
C ASN A 52 -11.47 -1.83 -5.98
N ALA A 53 -10.14 -1.69 -6.11
CA ALA A 53 -9.20 -2.75 -5.74
C ALA A 53 -9.28 -3.12 -4.24
N TRP A 54 -9.76 -2.20 -3.39
CA TRP A 54 -9.98 -2.43 -1.96
C TRP A 54 -10.80 -3.70 -1.68
N PHE A 55 -11.94 -3.86 -2.37
CA PHE A 55 -12.84 -4.99 -2.18
C PHE A 55 -12.17 -6.31 -2.58
N THR A 56 -11.49 -6.31 -3.73
CA THR A 56 -10.79 -7.50 -4.22
C THR A 56 -9.62 -7.89 -3.32
N LEU A 57 -8.90 -6.92 -2.77
CA LEU A 57 -7.80 -7.14 -1.86
C LEU A 57 -8.29 -7.75 -0.54
N LEU A 58 -9.30 -7.15 0.10
CA LEU A 58 -9.85 -7.67 1.35
C LEU A 58 -10.42 -9.07 1.20
N ASN A 59 -11.13 -9.35 0.09
CA ASN A 59 -11.62 -10.69 -0.22
C ASN A 59 -10.46 -11.69 -0.38
N ALA A 60 -9.39 -11.32 -1.10
CA ALA A 60 -8.24 -12.19 -1.29
C ALA A 60 -7.48 -12.52 0.01
N PHE A 61 -7.58 -11.65 1.01
CA PHE A 61 -7.04 -11.86 2.36
C PHE A 61 -8.05 -12.49 3.33
N ASN A 62 -9.24 -12.84 2.87
CA ASN A 62 -10.35 -13.38 3.67
C ASN A 62 -10.73 -12.48 4.86
N VAL A 63 -10.69 -11.16 4.66
CA VAL A 63 -11.11 -10.19 5.68
C VAL A 63 -12.65 -10.21 5.76
N PRO A 64 -13.25 -10.31 6.97
CA PRO A 64 -14.70 -10.52 7.12
C PRO A 64 -15.55 -9.27 6.84
N THR A 65 -14.92 -8.13 6.56
CA THR A 65 -15.59 -6.83 6.33
C THR A 65 -14.88 -6.08 5.23
N ASP A 66 -15.63 -5.37 4.40
CA ASP A 66 -15.16 -4.41 3.41
C ASP A 66 -15.17 -2.96 3.92
N ARG A 67 -15.69 -2.73 5.13
CA ARG A 67 -15.81 -1.43 5.79
C ARG A 67 -14.73 -1.26 6.85
N CYS A 68 -14.38 0.00 7.08
CA CYS A 68 -13.60 0.41 8.24
C CYS A 68 -14.45 0.36 9.52
N PRO A 69 -13.88 -0.02 10.67
CA PRO A 69 -12.50 -0.47 10.86
C PRO A 69 -12.26 -1.92 10.43
N ILE A 70 -11.02 -2.25 10.04
CA ILE A 70 -10.61 -3.64 9.84
C ILE A 70 -10.28 -4.25 11.21
N PRO A 71 -10.92 -5.37 11.62
CA PRO A 71 -10.75 -5.92 12.95
C PRO A 71 -9.35 -6.52 13.16
N VAL A 72 -9.03 -6.78 14.43
CA VAL A 72 -7.82 -7.53 14.80
C VAL A 72 -7.89 -8.95 14.26
N GLY A 73 -6.75 -9.50 13.88
CA GLY A 73 -6.67 -10.85 13.34
C GLY A 73 -5.47 -11.08 12.45
N THR A 74 -5.29 -12.34 12.05
CA THR A 74 -4.30 -12.74 11.05
C THR A 74 -5.04 -13.08 9.76
N TYR A 75 -4.72 -12.33 8.71
CA TYR A 75 -5.30 -12.45 7.39
C TYR A 75 -4.27 -13.07 6.46
N ILE A 76 -4.66 -14.12 5.73
CA ILE A 76 -3.75 -14.88 4.88
C ILE A 76 -4.35 -14.91 3.49
N THR A 77 -3.52 -14.58 2.49
CA THR A 77 -3.88 -14.71 1.08
C THR A 77 -3.09 -15.83 0.43
N SER A 78 -3.81 -16.72 -0.26
CA SER A 78 -3.23 -17.79 -1.08
C SER A 78 -2.77 -17.29 -2.46
N GLY A 79 -3.15 -16.07 -2.84
CA GLY A 79 -2.84 -15.46 -4.13
C GLY A 79 -3.77 -14.30 -4.46
N TYR A 80 -3.20 -13.10 -4.58
CA TYR A 80 -3.84 -11.91 -5.15
C TYR A 80 -3.21 -11.56 -6.51
N GLU A 81 -4.06 -11.28 -7.50
CA GLU A 81 -3.64 -10.92 -8.85
C GLU A 81 -3.25 -9.43 -8.92
N LEU A 82 -2.01 -9.13 -9.33
CA LEU A 82 -1.47 -7.76 -9.28
C LEU A 82 -2.13 -6.82 -10.31
N THR A 83 -2.68 -7.35 -11.40
CA THR A 83 -3.41 -6.59 -12.43
C THR A 83 -4.62 -5.84 -11.85
N LYS A 84 -5.21 -6.35 -10.76
CA LYS A 84 -6.32 -5.70 -10.04
C LYS A 84 -5.93 -4.38 -9.38
N PHE A 85 -4.64 -4.04 -9.30
CA PHE A 85 -4.21 -2.72 -8.83
C PHE A 85 -4.47 -1.59 -9.84
N GLU A 86 -4.84 -1.90 -11.09
CA GLU A 86 -5.29 -0.90 -12.07
C GLU A 86 -6.58 -0.18 -11.65
N ASP A 87 -7.37 -0.83 -10.77
CA ASP A 87 -8.62 -0.32 -10.21
C ASP A 87 -8.42 0.60 -8.97
N MET A 88 -7.16 0.94 -8.65
CA MET A 88 -6.82 1.90 -7.61
C MET A 88 -7.03 3.34 -8.08
N ASN A 89 -7.27 4.26 -7.14
CA ASN A 89 -7.37 5.69 -7.41
C ASN A 89 -5.99 6.38 -7.42
N LEU A 90 -4.95 5.66 -7.84
CA LEU A 90 -3.60 6.20 -8.02
C LEU A 90 -3.45 6.82 -9.42
N PRO A 91 -2.47 7.72 -9.63
CA PRO A 91 -2.15 8.22 -10.96
C PRO A 91 -1.90 7.06 -11.94
N LYS A 92 -2.71 6.98 -13.00
CA LYS A 92 -2.61 5.92 -14.02
C LYS A 92 -1.36 6.03 -14.88
N VAL A 93 -0.72 7.20 -14.88
CA VAL A 93 0.55 7.43 -15.56
C VAL A 93 1.66 7.30 -14.52
N SER A 94 2.41 6.21 -14.61
CA SER A 94 3.65 5.99 -13.86
C SER A 94 4.80 5.83 -14.86
N PHE A 95 5.97 6.36 -14.53
CA PHE A 95 7.15 6.17 -15.36
C PHE A 95 7.78 4.81 -15.07
N TYR A 96 8.42 4.21 -16.08
CA TYR A 96 9.21 3.01 -15.87
C TYR A 96 10.41 3.32 -14.98
N GLY A 97 10.74 2.41 -14.06
CA GLY A 97 11.81 2.62 -13.08
C GLY A 97 11.56 1.93 -11.75
N LYS A 98 12.46 2.19 -10.80
CA LYS A 98 12.36 1.66 -9.44
C LYS A 98 11.73 2.68 -8.51
N TYR A 99 10.80 2.21 -7.70
CA TYR A 99 10.11 2.98 -6.68
C TYR A 99 10.28 2.30 -5.34
N LYS A 100 10.40 3.11 -4.29
CA LYS A 100 10.41 2.66 -2.91
C LYS A 100 9.33 3.41 -2.14
N VAL A 101 8.35 2.68 -1.64
CA VAL A 101 7.29 3.22 -0.79
C VAL A 101 7.60 2.85 0.65
N VAL A 102 7.72 3.86 1.51
CA VAL A 102 7.78 3.70 2.98
C VAL A 102 6.45 4.19 3.53
N GLY A 103 5.60 3.26 3.95
CA GLY A 103 4.33 3.54 4.60
C GLY A 103 4.44 3.35 6.11
N ARG A 104 3.94 4.32 6.87
CA ARG A 104 3.85 4.28 8.33
C ARG A 104 2.43 4.58 8.74
N ILE A 105 1.96 3.86 9.76
CA ILE A 105 0.69 4.14 10.42
C ILE A 105 1.01 4.63 11.82
N LYS A 106 0.49 5.80 12.17
CA LYS A 106 0.74 6.46 13.46
C LYS A 106 -0.53 6.51 14.29
N ASN A 107 -0.39 6.35 15.60
CA ASN A 107 -1.48 6.58 16.55
C ASN A 107 -1.66 8.08 16.87
N VAL A 108 -2.60 8.39 17.74
CA VAL A 108 -2.89 9.77 18.20
C VAL A 108 -1.72 10.44 18.94
N GLU A 109 -0.80 9.65 19.49
CA GLU A 109 0.45 10.12 20.13
C GLU A 109 1.60 10.29 19.13
N ASN A 110 1.33 10.18 17.82
CA ASN A 110 2.33 10.22 16.75
C ASN A 110 3.40 9.10 16.83
N LYS A 111 3.11 8.01 17.54
CA LYS A 111 3.94 6.80 17.59
C LYS A 111 3.57 5.86 16.45
N ASP A 112 4.58 5.32 15.79
CA ASP A 112 4.42 4.33 14.73
C ASP A 112 3.84 3.03 15.32
N VAL A 113 2.72 2.56 14.78
CA VAL A 113 2.08 1.28 15.13
C VAL A 113 2.21 0.24 14.02
N CYS A 114 2.53 0.67 12.80
CA CYS A 114 2.85 -0.19 11.66
C CYS A 114 3.83 0.52 10.74
N CYS A 115 4.73 -0.24 10.12
CA CYS A 115 5.66 0.22 9.11
C CYS A 115 5.72 -0.82 7.99
N ILE A 116 5.66 -0.37 6.74
CA ILE A 116 5.81 -1.20 5.55
C ILE A 116 6.78 -0.52 4.59
N VAL A 117 7.68 -1.31 4.02
CA VAL A 117 8.58 -0.87 2.96
C VAL A 117 8.34 -1.76 1.76
N VAL A 118 7.98 -1.15 0.64
CA VAL A 118 7.76 -1.85 -0.64
C VAL A 118 8.70 -1.27 -1.67
N GLU A 119 9.48 -2.13 -2.31
CA GLU A 119 10.29 -1.75 -3.47
C GLU A 119 9.70 -2.41 -4.72
N THR A 120 9.34 -1.61 -5.72
CA THR A 120 8.71 -2.07 -6.96
C THR A 120 9.50 -1.58 -8.16
N ASN A 121 9.72 -2.47 -9.13
CA ASN A 121 10.35 -2.14 -10.39
C ASN A 121 9.31 -2.23 -11.50
N PHE A 122 8.96 -1.10 -12.10
CA PHE A 122 8.13 -1.05 -13.30
C PHE A 122 9.03 -1.22 -14.51
N ILE A 123 9.00 -2.40 -15.12
CA ILE A 123 9.81 -2.79 -16.27
C ILE A 123 8.92 -2.71 -17.53
N ARG A 124 9.52 -2.32 -18.66
CA ARG A 124 8.79 -2.29 -19.93
C ARG A 124 8.49 -3.72 -20.39
N PRO A 125 7.30 -4.00 -20.95
CA PRO A 125 6.93 -5.37 -21.35
C PRO A 125 7.91 -6.06 -22.32
N TRP A 126 8.70 -5.29 -23.09
CA TRP A 126 9.71 -5.81 -24.01
C TRP A 126 11.12 -5.96 -23.42
N GLU A 127 11.34 -5.53 -22.17
CA GLU A 127 12.60 -5.72 -21.45
C GLU A 127 12.59 -6.97 -20.55
N THR A 128 11.42 -7.56 -20.34
CA THR A 128 11.30 -8.90 -19.74
C THR A 128 11.72 -9.94 -20.76
N LEU A 129 12.90 -10.52 -20.57
CA LEU A 129 13.27 -11.78 -21.22
C LEU A 129 12.24 -12.83 -20.78
N ILE A 130 11.44 -13.31 -21.74
CA ILE A 130 10.52 -14.44 -21.57
C ILE A 130 11.31 -15.66 -21.10
#